data_AF-A0ABD0Q582-F1
#
_entry.id   AF-A0ABD0Q582-F1
#
_cell.length_a   1.000
_cell.length_b   1.000
_cell.length_c   1.000
_cell.angle_alpha   90.00
_cell.angle_beta   90.00
_cell.angle_gamma   90.00
#
_symmetry.space_group_name_H-M   'P 1'
#
loop_
_entity.id
_entity.type
_entity.pdbx_description
1 polymer ?
#
loop_
_entity_poly.entity_id
_entity_poly.type
_entity_poly.pdbx_seq_one_letter_code
_entity_poly.pdbx_strand_id
1 'polypeptide(L)'
;VNETSLMLEWNPPRETGGRDDVVYNIICKSCGGGRGGCTRCGDNVQFVPRQLGLTDTRVFISDLLAHTQYTFEVQAVNGVSDQSPYSPQYASVNITTNQAG
;
A
#
# COMPACT_ATOMS: atom_id res chain seq x y z
N VAL A 1 5.52 4.78 23.12
CA VAL A 1 5.55 5.56 21.86
C VAL A 1 6.76 5.08 21.07
N ASN A 2 6.55 4.13 20.17
CA ASN A 2 7.54 3.65 19.18
C ASN A 2 6.79 3.49 17.85
N GLU A 3 5.98 4.49 17.50
CA GLU A 3 5.05 4.43 16.37
C GLU A 3 5.67 5.19 15.20
N THR A 4 6.04 4.45 14.15
CA THR A 4 6.52 5.07 12.91
C THR A 4 5.33 5.27 11.97
N SER A 5 5.13 6.49 11.48
CA SER A 5 4.07 6.81 10.53
C SER A 5 4.63 7.40 9.23
N LEU A 6 3.88 7.27 8.14
CA LEU A 6 4.20 7.90 6.88
C LEU A 6 2.95 8.30 6.10
N MET A 7 3.11 9.27 5.19
CA MET A 7 2.12 9.59 4.16
C MET A 7 2.61 8.99 2.84
N LEU A 8 1.76 8.18 2.21
CA LEU A 8 1.99 7.69 0.86
C LEU A 8 1.14 8.49 -0.11
N GLU A 9 1.76 9.06 -1.13
CA GLU A 9 1.09 9.84 -2.19
C GLU A 9 1.52 9.31 -3.56
N TRP A 10 0.59 9.30 -4.52
CA TRP A 10 0.84 8.85 -5.89
C TRP A 10 0.09 9.70 -6.92
N ASN A 11 0.41 9.48 -8.19
CA ASN A 11 -0.34 10.05 -9.31
C ASN A 11 -1.34 9.01 -9.85
N PRO A 12 -2.48 9.45 -10.42
CA PRO A 12 -3.40 8.56 -11.13
C PRO A 12 -2.72 7.80 -12.28
N PRO A 13 -3.23 6.61 -12.67
CA PRO A 13 -2.68 5.87 -13.80
C PRO A 13 -2.88 6.68 -15.09
N ARG A 14 -1.91 6.56 -16.01
CA ARG A 14 -1.98 7.23 -17.33
C ARG A 14 -3.19 6.77 -18.14
N GLU A 15 -3.60 5.52 -17.96
CA GLU A 15 -4.73 4.89 -18.65
C GLU A 15 -5.66 4.25 -17.61
N THR A 16 -6.94 4.62 -17.64
CA THR A 16 -7.98 4.06 -16.75
C THR A 16 -8.78 2.94 -17.41
N GLY A 17 -8.46 2.60 -18.67
CA GLY A 17 -9.27 1.72 -19.50
C GLY A 17 -10.60 2.34 -19.95
N GLY A 18 -10.67 3.68 -20.02
CA GLY A 18 -11.88 4.41 -20.42
C GLY A 18 -12.95 4.48 -19.33
N ARG A 19 -12.54 4.28 -18.07
CA ARG A 19 -13.41 4.20 -16.90
C ARG A 19 -13.13 5.36 -15.94
N ASP A 20 -14.15 5.79 -15.21
CA ASP A 20 -14.11 6.85 -14.20
C ASP A 20 -14.32 6.31 -12.77
N ASP A 21 -14.65 5.02 -12.63
CA ASP A 21 -14.83 4.32 -11.36
C ASP A 21 -13.53 3.69 -10.84
N VAL A 22 -12.37 4.32 -11.11
CA VAL A 22 -11.08 3.84 -10.61
C VAL A 22 -10.96 4.12 -9.11
N VAL A 23 -10.58 3.08 -8.35
CA VAL A 23 -10.23 3.15 -6.93
C VAL A 23 -8.88 2.50 -6.67
N TYR A 24 -8.26 2.82 -5.54
CA TYR A 24 -6.93 2.36 -5.18
C TYR A 24 -6.95 1.42 -3.97
N ASN A 25 -6.13 0.38 -4.03
CA ASN A 25 -5.92 -0.59 -2.96
C ASN A 25 -4.43 -0.61 -2.55
N ILE A 26 -4.17 -0.63 -1.25
CA ILE A 26 -2.81 -0.61 -0.71
C ILE A 26 -2.43 -1.99 -0.20
N ILE A 27 -1.44 -2.59 -0.86
CA ILE A 27 -0.87 -3.87 -0.46
C ILE A 27 0.39 -3.60 0.36
N CYS A 28 0.32 -3.87 1.67
CA CYS A 28 1.45 -3.75 2.58
C CYS A 28 2.13 -5.10 2.77
N LYS A 29 3.46 -5.12 2.62
CA LYS A 29 4.31 -6.26 2.94
C LYS A 29 5.43 -5.81 3.88
N SER A 30 5.75 -6.62 4.88
CA SER A 30 6.90 -6.44 5.76
C SER A 30 7.94 -7.52 5.47
N CYS A 31 9.19 -7.11 5.26
CA CYS A 31 10.33 -7.99 5.07
C CYS A 31 11.18 -7.89 6.35
N GLY A 32 11.03 -8.84 7.27
CA GLY A 32 11.89 -8.90 8.45
C GLY A 32 13.33 -9.21 8.05
N GLY A 33 14.32 -8.74 8.83
CA GLY A 33 15.76 -8.98 8.59
C GLY A 33 16.24 -10.44 8.73
N GLY A 34 15.34 -11.43 8.66
CA GLY A 34 15.64 -12.85 8.71
C GLY A 34 15.72 -13.51 7.33
N ARG A 35 15.94 -14.83 7.29
CA ARG A 35 16.04 -15.64 6.05
C ARG A 35 14.69 -15.90 5.34
N GLY A 36 13.61 -15.23 5.75
CA GLY A 36 12.27 -15.39 5.18
C GLY A 36 11.94 -14.26 4.21
N GLY A 37 11.15 -14.56 3.17
CA GLY A 37 10.61 -13.55 2.26
C GLY A 37 9.62 -12.59 2.94
N CYS A 38 9.18 -11.56 2.22
CA CYS A 38 8.22 -10.59 2.74
C CYS A 38 6.84 -11.19 2.95
N THR A 39 6.21 -10.92 4.09
CA THR A 39 4.84 -11.33 4.41
C THR A 39 3.90 -10.14 4.33
N ARG A 40 2.59 -10.38 4.15
CA ARG A 40 1.59 -9.30 4.29
C ARG A 40 1.68 -8.70 5.69
N CYS A 41 1.50 -7.38 5.77
CA CYS A 41 1.41 -6.70 7.05
C CYS A 41 0.20 -7.22 7.84
N GLY A 42 0.36 -7.33 9.17
CA GLY A 42 -0.72 -7.70 10.07
C GLY A 42 -1.67 -6.54 10.35
N ASP A 43 -2.76 -6.83 11.07
CA ASP A 43 -3.85 -5.90 11.37
C ASP A 43 -3.44 -4.72 12.27
N ASN A 44 -2.21 -4.75 12.81
CA ASN A 44 -1.68 -3.64 13.62
C ASN A 44 -1.42 -2.40 12.77
N VAL A 45 -1.06 -2.53 11.48
CA VAL A 45 -0.79 -1.38 10.60
C VAL A 45 -2.10 -0.69 10.24
N GLN A 46 -2.23 0.59 10.58
CA GLN A 46 -3.44 1.36 10.33
C GLN A 46 -3.34 2.15 9.02
N PHE A 47 -4.46 2.27 8.32
CA PHE A 47 -4.59 3.02 7.07
C PHE A 47 -5.75 4.00 7.18
N VAL A 48 -5.47 5.30 7.06
CA VAL A 48 -6.46 6.37 7.13
C VAL A 48 -6.55 7.07 5.76
N PRO A 49 -7.75 7.18 5.15
CA PRO A 49 -9.07 6.83 5.70
C PRO A 49 -9.45 5.34 5.63
N ARG A 50 -8.76 4.56 4.79
CA ARG A 50 -8.97 3.11 4.62
C ARG A 50 -7.81 2.51 3.81
N GLN A 51 -7.68 1.19 3.82
CA GLN A 51 -6.65 0.49 3.02
C GLN A 51 -7.09 0.17 1.58
N LEU A 52 -8.37 -0.13 1.39
CA LEU A 52 -8.94 -0.57 0.12
C LEU A 52 -10.04 0.39 -0.34
N GLY A 53 -10.23 0.50 -1.65
CA GLY A 53 -11.28 1.33 -2.24
C GLY A 53 -11.09 2.83 -1.98
N LEU A 54 -9.83 3.30 -1.99
CA LEU A 54 -9.49 4.71 -1.89
C LEU A 54 -9.85 5.43 -3.18
N THR A 55 -10.48 6.60 -3.07
CA THR A 55 -10.76 7.48 -4.22
C THR A 55 -9.70 8.58 -4.36
N ASP A 56 -9.07 8.97 -3.25
CA ASP A 56 -7.98 9.94 -3.21
C ASP A 56 -6.64 9.26 -3.50
N THR A 57 -5.67 10.02 -4.00
CA THR A 57 -4.32 9.54 -4.32
C THR A 57 -3.32 9.67 -3.17
N ARG A 58 -3.82 9.55 -1.93
CA ARG A 58 -3.02 9.59 -0.71
C ARG A 58 -3.60 8.71 0.38
N VAL A 59 -2.73 8.20 1.26
CA VAL A 59 -3.13 7.46 2.46
C VAL A 59 -2.10 7.70 3.58
N PHE A 60 -2.60 7.91 4.80
CA PHE A 60 -1.76 7.97 5.98
C PHE A 60 -1.64 6.57 6.60
N ILE A 61 -0.42 6.15 6.92
CA ILE A 61 -0.11 4.81 7.43
C ILE A 61 0.62 4.95 8.77
N SER A 62 0.16 4.25 9.81
CA SER A 62 0.75 4.27 11.15
C SER A 62 0.97 2.88 11.72
N ASP A 63 1.57 2.84 12.93
CA ASP A 63 1.81 1.60 13.69
C ASP A 63 2.76 0.62 12.98
N LEU A 64 3.68 1.20 12.18
CA LEU A 64 4.78 0.47 11.55
C LEU A 64 5.88 0.21 12.58
N LEU A 65 6.41 -1.02 12.56
CA LEU A 65 7.51 -1.44 13.42
C LEU A 65 8.80 -0.74 13.00
N ALA A 66 9.47 -0.09 13.94
CA ALA A 66 10.79 0.50 13.69
C ALA A 66 11.80 -0.55 13.20
N HIS A 67 12.81 -0.10 12.45
CA HIS A 67 13.88 -0.92 11.87
C HIS A 67 13.39 -2.07 10.98
N THR A 68 12.19 -1.94 10.42
CA THR A 68 11.62 -2.92 9.51
C THR A 68 11.55 -2.37 8.09
N GLN A 69 11.86 -3.21 7.11
CA GLN A 69 11.65 -2.87 5.70
C GLN A 69 10.23 -3.23 5.30
N TYR A 70 9.52 -2.27 4.73
CA TYR A 70 8.19 -2.42 4.18
C TYR A 70 8.21 -2.22 2.66
N THR A 71 7.33 -2.93 1.98
CA THR A 71 6.97 -2.68 0.58
C THR A 71 5.49 -2.35 0.54
N PHE A 72 5.17 -1.20 -0.07
CA PHE A 72 3.79 -0.80 -0.34
C PHE A 72 3.54 -0.86 -1.84
N GLU A 73 2.52 -1.59 -2.26
CA GLU A 73 2.07 -1.64 -3.66
C GLU A 73 0.72 -0.93 -3.76
N VAL A 74 0.64 0.06 -4.65
CA VAL A 74 -0.59 0.80 -4.95
C VAL A 74 -1.20 0.19 -6.20
N GLN A 75 -2.30 -0.53 -6.02
CA GLN A 75 -3.08 -1.12 -7.11
C GLN A 75 -4.19 -0.16 -7.54
N ALA A 76 -4.30 0.05 -8.85
CA ALA A 76 -5.47 0.73 -9.43
C ALA A 76 -6.44 -0.32 -9.95
N VAL A 77 -7.70 -0.26 -9.50
CA VAL A 77 -8.77 -1.17 -9.92
C VAL A 77 -10.02 -0.38 -10.28
N ASN A 78 -10.89 -0.98 -11.08
CA ASN A 78 -12.19 -0.45 -11.48
C ASN A 78 -13.22 -1.60 -11.47
N GLY A 79 -14.49 -1.32 -11.76
CA GLY A 79 -15.56 -2.33 -11.70
C GLY A 79 -15.48 -3.47 -12.72
N VAL A 80 -14.46 -3.54 -13.58
CA VAL A 80 -14.19 -4.70 -14.46
C VAL A 80 -12.83 -5.36 -14.21
N SER A 81 -12.07 -4.89 -13.23
CA SER A 81 -10.75 -5.46 -12.93
C SER A 81 -10.82 -6.93 -12.54
N ASP A 82 -11.88 -7.37 -11.87
CA ASP A 82 -12.10 -8.77 -11.49
C ASP A 82 -12.50 -9.68 -12.67
N GLN A 83 -12.81 -9.12 -13.85
CA GLN A 83 -13.07 -9.89 -15.07
C GLN A 83 -11.78 -10.25 -15.81
N SER A 84 -10.65 -9.67 -15.41
CA SER A 84 -9.33 -9.97 -15.97
C SER A 84 -8.77 -11.28 -15.38
N PRO A 85 -8.19 -12.17 -16.19
CA PRO A 85 -7.44 -13.32 -15.67
C PRO A 85 -6.08 -12.92 -15.07
N TYR A 86 -5.65 -11.68 -15.27
CA TYR A 86 -4.39 -11.13 -14.76
C TYR A 86 -4.62 -10.31 -13.49
N SER A 87 -3.66 -10.39 -12.57
CA SER A 87 -3.63 -9.54 -11.37
C SER A 87 -3.65 -8.05 -11.72
N PRO A 88 -4.28 -7.21 -10.88
CA PRO A 88 -4.23 -5.76 -11.04
C PRO A 88 -2.79 -5.24 -11.09
N GLN A 89 -2.55 -4.32 -12.02
CA GLN A 89 -1.27 -3.62 -12.12
C GLN A 89 -1.04 -2.74 -10.89
N TYR A 90 0.22 -2.54 -10.53
CA TYR A 90 0.60 -1.75 -9.37
C TYR A 90 1.90 -0.97 -9.60
N ALA A 91 2.03 0.14 -8.87
CA ALA A 91 3.32 0.75 -8.58
C ALA A 91 3.76 0.35 -7.17
N SER A 92 5.06 0.24 -6.90
CA SER A 92 5.57 -0.13 -5.58
C SER A 92 6.65 0.79 -5.06
N VAL A 93 6.73 0.92 -3.74
CA VAL A 93 7.79 1.64 -3.03
C VAL A 93 8.29 0.82 -1.85
N ASN A 94 9.61 0.84 -1.63
CA ASN A 94 10.26 0.20 -0.49
C ASN A 94 10.66 1.28 0.52
N ILE A 95 10.29 1.07 1.78
CA ILE A 95 10.52 2.02 2.87
C ILE A 95 11.13 1.27 4.04
N THR A 96 12.26 1.74 4.55
CA THR A 96 12.83 1.28 5.81
C THR A 96 12.47 2.29 6.89
N THR A 97 11.65 1.87 7.85
CA THR A 97 11.31 2.70 9.00
C THR A 97 12.49 2.73 9.98
N ASN A 98 12.85 3.90 10.48
CA ASN A 98 13.83 4.05 11.56
C ASN A 98 13.12 4.18 12.91
N GLN A 99 13.86 4.32 14.01
CA GLN A 99 13.27 4.62 15.31
C GLN A 99 12.53 5.96 15.26
N ALA A 100 11.25 5.95 15.62
CA ALA A 100 10.53 7.15 16.00
C ALA A 100 10.78 7.41 17.49
N GLY A 101 11.38 8.57 17.81
CA GLY A 101 11.65 9.03 19.17
C GLY A 101 10.65 10.08 19.62
#